data_AF-A0AAV4ISA2-F1
#
_entry.id   AF-A0AAV4ISA2-F1
#
_cell.length_a   1.000
_cell.length_b   1.000
_cell.length_c   1.000
_cell.angle_alpha   90.00
_cell.angle_beta   90.00
_cell.angle_gamma   90.00
#
_symmetry.space_group_name_H-M   'P 1'
#
loop_
_entity.id
_entity.type
_entity.pdbx_description
1 polymer ?
#
loop_
_entity_poly.entity_id
_entity_poly.type
_entity_poly.pdbx_seq_one_letter_code
_entity_poly.pdbx_strand_id
1 'polypeptide(L)' 'MQKYIGCNKEIYACFIDYAKAFDKVHHTEMIRILEKIGIDAKDIRIIAHLHWYQKVAIRSGCDISDFTSIKRG' A
#
# COMPACT_ATOMS: atom_id res chain seq x y z
N MET A 1 11.87 7.56 21.80
CA MET A 1 11.03 6.64 22.61
C MET A 1 10.00 7.49 23.35
N GLN A 2 8.74 7.46 22.92
CA GLN A 2 7.68 8.34 23.40
C GLN A 2 7.20 7.85 24.77
N LYS A 3 7.47 8.63 25.83
CA LYS A 3 7.14 8.31 27.22
C LYS A 3 5.63 8.50 27.45
N TYR A 4 4.89 7.41 27.64
CA TYR A 4 3.55 7.44 28.22
C TYR A 4 3.67 7.41 29.74
N ILE A 5 3.73 8.60 30.33
CA ILE A 5 3.75 8.81 31.78
C ILE A 5 2.30 8.73 32.26
N GLY A 6 1.93 7.65 32.96
CA GLY A 6 0.58 7.55 33.54
C GLY A 6 0.24 6.27 34.30
N CYS A 7 1.02 5.19 34.21
CA CYS A 7 0.78 4.00 35.02
C CYS A 7 2.12 3.40 35.45
N ASN A 8 2.33 3.26 36.76
CA ASN A 8 3.52 2.65 37.37
C ASN A 8 3.49 1.12 37.19
N LYS A 9 3.43 0.66 35.93
CA LYS A 9 3.40 -0.75 35.52
C LYS A 9 4.44 -0.94 34.42
N GLU A 10 5.09 -2.09 34.41
CA GLU A 10 6.02 -2.44 33.33
C GLU A 10 5.25 -2.56 32.00
N ILE A 11 5.52 -1.64 31.07
CA ILE A 11 4.91 -1.63 29.74
C ILE A 11 5.87 -2.34 28.79
N TYR A 12 5.43 -3.47 28.24
CA TYR A 12 6.12 -4.17 27.16
C TYR A 12 5.52 -3.73 25.83
N ALA A 13 6.32 -3.07 24.98
CA ALA A 13 5.91 -2.61 23.66
C ALA A 13 6.80 -3.22 22.57
N CYS A 14 6.19 -3.65 21.47
CA CYS A 14 6.87 -4.11 20.27
C CYS A 14 6.39 -3.27 19.08
N PHE A 15 7.34 -2.74 18.30
CA PHE A 15 7.04 -2.02 17.07
C PHE A 15 7.13 -3.01 15.90
N ILE A 16 6.04 -3.11 15.13
CA ILE A 16 5.98 -3.94 13.93
C ILE A 16 5.97 -3.01 12.72
N ASP A 17 6.94 -3.18 11.83
CA ASP A 17 6.96 -2.52 10.52
C ASP A 17 6.85 -3.56 9.41
N TYR A 18 5.86 -3.38 8.53
CA TYR A 18 5.62 -4.26 7.41
C TYR A 18 6.33 -3.71 6.18
N ALA A 19 7.49 -4.30 5.86
CA ALA A 19 8.21 -3.98 4.64
C ALA A 19 7.31 -4.17 3.42
N LYS A 20 7.12 -3.09 2.65
CA LYS A 20 6.30 -3.04 1.43
C LYS A 20 4.87 -3.52 1.65
N ALA A 21 4.22 -3.05 2.71
CA ALA A 21 2.86 -3.47 3.10
C ALA A 21 1.87 -3.50 1.93
N PHE A 22 1.86 -2.46 1.09
CA PHE A 22 0.94 -2.36 -0.06
C PHE A 22 1.23 -3.33 -1.18
N ASP A 23 2.50 -3.63 -1.48
CA ASP A 23 2.88 -4.58 -2.53
C ASP A 23 2.48 -6.01 -2.18
N LYS A 24 2.35 -6.30 -0.87
CA LYS A 24 1.98 -7.62 -0.34
C LYS A 24 0.46 -7.83 -0.23
N VAL A 25 -0.35 -6.81 -0.47
CA VAL A 25 -1.81 -6.96 -0.40
C VAL A 25 -2.31 -7.73 -1.62
N HIS A 26 -3.09 -8.78 -1.38
CA HIS A 26 -3.83 -9.44 -2.45
C HIS A 26 -4.92 -8.49 -2.98
N HIS A 27 -4.70 -7.93 -4.17
CA HIS A 27 -5.62 -6.94 -4.74
C HIS A 27 -7.06 -7.46 -4.89
N THR A 28 -7.26 -8.75 -5.13
CA THR A 28 -8.60 -9.35 -5.19
C THR A 28 -9.32 -9.27 -3.85
N GLU A 29 -8.62 -9.50 -2.74
CA GLU A 29 -9.20 -9.34 -1.39
C GLU A 29 -9.40 -7.88 -1.04
N MET A 30 -8.49 -7.00 -1.44
CA MET A 30 -8.64 -5.56 -1.25
C MET A 30 -9.93 -5.04 -1.93
N ILE A 31 -10.17 -5.43 -3.19
CA ILE A 31 -11.37 -5.03 -3.93
C ILE A 31 -12.64 -5.59 -3.26
N ARG A 32 -12.65 -6.86 -2.86
CA ARG A 32 -13.78 -7.46 -2.11
C ARG A 32 -14.12 -6.70 -0.83
N ILE A 33 -13.09 -6.26 -0.09
CA ILE A 33 -13.28 -5.47 1.14
C ILE A 33 -13.87 -4.10 0.81
N LEU A 34 -13.40 -3.43 -0.24
CA LEU A 34 -13.91 -2.12 -0.67
C LEU A 34 -15.37 -2.20 -1.11
N GLU A 35 -15.75 -3.26 -1.83
CA GLU A 35 -17.15 -3.55 -2.18
C GLU A 35 -18.01 -3.76 -0.93
N LYS A 36 -17.50 -4.52 0.06
CA LYS A 36 -18.21 -4.78 1.32
C LYS A 36 -18.40 -3.53 2.18
N ILE A 37 -17.46 -2.60 2.16
CA ILE A 37 -17.53 -1.32 2.89
C ILE A 37 -18.54 -0.36 2.24
N GLY A 38 -18.97 -0.65 0.99
CA GLY A 38 -19.94 0.18 0.27
C GLY A 38 -19.32 1.38 -0.42
N ILE A 39 -18.04 1.28 -0.80
CA ILE A 39 -17.41 2.30 -1.66
C ILE A 39 -18.07 2.28 -3.04
N ASP A 40 -18.24 3.46 -3.65
CA ASP A 40 -18.87 3.57 -4.96
C ASP A 40 -18.10 2.79 -6.04
N ALA A 41 -18.85 2.19 -6.96
CA ALA A 41 -18.29 1.37 -8.03
C ALA A 41 -17.32 2.17 -8.94
N LYS A 42 -17.46 3.50 -9.02
CA LYS A 42 -16.51 4.36 -9.73
C LYS A 42 -15.15 4.40 -9.02
N ASP A 43 -15.16 4.56 -7.70
CA ASP A 43 -13.94 4.64 -6.90
C ASP A 43 -13.22 3.28 -6.86
N ILE A 44 -13.96 2.19 -6.70
CA ILE A 44 -13.41 0.82 -6.76
C ILE A 44 -12.73 0.57 -8.11
N ARG A 45 -13.32 1.04 -9.22
CA ARG A 45 -12.74 0.91 -10.55
C ARG A 45 -11.45 1.70 -10.70
N ILE A 46 -11.38 2.92 -10.16
CA ILE A 46 -10.16 3.75 -10.17
C ILE A 46 -9.05 3.03 -9.38
N ILE A 47 -9.37 2.53 -8.20
CA ILE A 47 -8.43 1.80 -7.34
C ILE A 47 -7.93 0.53 -8.02
N ALA A 48 -8.83 -0.26 -8.62
CA ALA A 48 -8.44 -1.44 -9.39
C ALA A 48 -7.54 -1.07 -10.57
N HIS A 49 -7.88 -0.03 -11.33
CA HIS A 49 -7.06 0.42 -12.46
C HIS A 49 -5.65 0.83 -12.03
N LEU A 50 -5.53 1.55 -10.91
CA LEU A 50 -4.25 1.98 -10.37
C LEU A 50 -3.32 0.78 -10.10
N HIS A 51 -3.84 -0.31 -9.55
CA HIS A 51 -3.05 -1.49 -9.19
C HIS A 51 -2.81 -2.50 -10.33
N TRP A 52 -3.67 -2.53 -11.35
CA TRP A 52 -3.53 -3.48 -12.48
C TRP A 52 -2.81 -2.88 -13.70
N TYR A 53 -2.89 -1.57 -13.91
CA TYR A 53 -2.34 -0.89 -15.10
C TYR A 53 -1.21 0.07 -14.76
N GLN A 54 -0.57 -0.12 -13.62
CA GLN A 54 0.55 0.71 -13.20
C GLN A 54 1.72 0.56 -14.20
N LYS A 55 2.11 1.69 -14.78
CA LYS A 55 3.30 1.81 -15.60
C LYS A 55 4.35 2.63 -14.87
N VAL A 56 5.60 2.21 -14.97
CA VAL A 56 6.75 2.91 -14.38
C VAL A 56 7.74 3.25 -15.48
N ALA A 57 8.41 4.37 -15.30
CA ALA A 57 9.59 4.73 -16.05
C ALA A 57 10.75 4.84 -15.07
N ILE A 58 11.93 4.39 -15.49
CA ILE A 58 13.16 4.48 -14.70
C ILE A 58 13.80 5.83 -15.03
N ARG A 59 14.03 6.67 -14.01
CA ARG A 59 14.77 7.92 -14.17
C ARG A 59 16.24 7.71 -13.80
N SER A 60 17.14 7.98 -14.74
CA SER A 60 18.59 7.95 -14.53
C SER A 60 19.17 9.31 -14.91
N GLY A 61 19.48 10.15 -13.91
CA GLY A 61 19.90 11.53 -14.15
C GLY A 61 18.81 12.37 -14.80
N CYS A 62 19.09 12.91 -15.99
CA CYS A 62 18.14 13.68 -16.81
C CYS A 62 17.28 12.79 -17.72
N ASP A 63 17.63 11.52 -17.87
CA ASP A 63 16.97 10.61 -18.81
C ASP A 63 15.83 9.85 -18.14
N ILE A 64 14.73 9.69 -18.87
CA ILE A 64 13.54 8.94 -18.47
C ILE A 64 13.38 7.78 -19.46
N SER A 65 13.34 6.53 -18.96
CA SER A 65 13.10 5.36 -19.81
C SER A 65 11.66 5.33 -20.33
N ASP A 66 11.41 4.46 -21.30
CA ASP A 66 10.04 4.15 -21.71
C ASP A 66 9.21 3.61 -20.52
N PHE A 67 7.91 3.86 -20.60
CA PHE A 67 6.94 3.33 -19.64
C PHE A 67 6.82 1.82 -19.81
N THR A 68 7.20 1.08 -18.78
CA THR A 68 7.04 -0.38 -18.70
C THR A 68 6.00 -0.75 -17.65
N SER A 69 5.29 -1.86 -17.87
CA SER A 69 4.35 -2.38 -16.88
C SER A 69 5.12 -2.90 -15.66
N ILE A 70 4.64 -2.58 -14.46
CA ILE A 70 5.23 -3.13 -13.23
C ILE A 70 5.04 -4.65 -13.23
N LYS A 71 6.16 -5.38 -13.16
CA LYS A 71 6.15 -6.79 -12.80
C LYS A 71 6.12 -6.89 -11.28
N ARG A 72 5.14 -7.60 -10.73
CA ARG A 72 5.09 -7.89 -9.29
C ARG A 72 6.26 -8.80 -8.93
N GLY A 73 6.93 -8.48 -7.83
CA GLY A 73 8.06 -9.24 -7.27
C GLY A 73 7.62 -10.17 -6.16
#